data_AF-A0A6I9X6I8-F1
#
_entry.id   AF-A0A6I9X6I8-F1
#
_cell.length_a   1.000
_cell.length_b   1.000
_cell.length_c   1.000
_cell.angle_alpha   90.00
_cell.angle_beta   90.00
_cell.angle_gamma   90.00
#
_symmetry.space_group_name_H-M   'P 1'
#
loop_
_entity.id
_entity.type
_entity.pdbx_description
1 polymer ?
#
loop_
_entity_poly.entity_id
_entity_poly.type
_entity_poly.pdbx_seq_one_letter_code
_entity_poly.pdbx_strand_id
1 'polypeptide(L)'
;MGEVIRTTEHDPHSVRDDDSLYVASKCWERVMDVAAKTGYREGMQDGADSVLQNGFDIGFKDGFKTAFMLGRYKGLATVSMPSTLEHPADVIAILDKTRRGACWICSIESQSETSNPPETAPFSEILNEQRMHSTKIISRLCEYFKPVLKKSEIDLDFLDTLDTE
;
A
#
# COMPACT_ATOMS: atom_id res chain seq x y z
N MET A 1 3.34 -81.00 46.96
CA MET A 1 3.25 -79.97 45.91
C MET A 1 2.75 -78.71 46.58
N GLY A 2 3.65 -77.79 46.90
CA GLY A 2 3.29 -76.49 47.46
C GLY A 2 3.20 -75.48 46.33
N GLU A 3 2.05 -74.84 46.22
CA GLU A 3 1.75 -73.80 45.24
C GLU A 3 2.53 -72.52 45.59
N VAL A 4 3.51 -72.17 44.75
CA VAL A 4 4.28 -70.94 44.89
C VAL A 4 3.45 -69.80 44.30
N ILE A 5 2.76 -69.07 45.16
CA ILE A 5 2.14 -67.79 44.82
C ILE A 5 3.29 -66.81 44.50
N ARG A 6 3.52 -66.54 43.21
CA ARG A 6 4.34 -65.40 42.77
C ARG A 6 3.53 -64.13 43.03
N THR A 7 3.78 -63.48 44.15
CA THR A 7 3.44 -62.08 44.34
C THR A 7 4.32 -61.26 43.41
N THR A 8 3.74 -60.75 42.31
CA THR A 8 4.32 -59.65 41.55
C THR A 8 4.42 -58.45 42.48
N GLU A 9 5.64 -58.10 42.88
CA GLU A 9 5.92 -56.85 43.58
C GLU A 9 5.45 -55.70 42.68
N HIS A 10 4.36 -55.04 43.09
CA HIS A 10 3.83 -53.88 42.40
C HIS A 10 4.56 -52.67 42.95
N ASP A 11 5.56 -52.19 42.22
CA ASP A 11 6.30 -50.98 42.58
C ASP A 11 5.38 -49.74 42.51
N PRO A 12 5.04 -49.10 43.65
CA PRO A 12 4.17 -47.93 43.68
C PRO A 12 4.78 -46.70 42.99
N HIS A 13 6.08 -46.71 42.68
CA HIS A 13 6.75 -45.63 41.97
C HIS A 13 6.45 -45.63 40.46
N SER A 14 6.19 -46.80 39.86
CA SER A 14 5.94 -46.93 38.41
C SER A 14 4.63 -46.29 37.95
N VAL A 15 3.58 -46.30 38.77
CA VAL A 15 2.25 -45.77 38.41
C VAL A 15 2.22 -44.23 38.49
N ARG A 16 2.98 -43.64 39.43
CA ARG A 16 3.03 -42.18 39.62
C ARG A 16 3.80 -41.46 38.52
N ASP A 17 4.84 -42.09 37.97
CA ASP A 17 5.60 -41.54 36.85
C ASP A 17 4.80 -41.61 35.53
N ASP A 18 3.96 -42.63 35.34
CA ASP A 18 3.10 -42.77 34.16
C ASP A 18 2.01 -41.68 34.10
N ASP A 19 1.33 -41.40 35.23
CA ASP A 19 0.37 -40.29 35.34
C ASP A 19 1.03 -38.93 35.10
N SER A 20 2.24 -38.74 35.62
CA SER A 20 3.01 -37.51 35.44
C SER A 20 3.38 -37.28 33.96
N LEU A 21 3.87 -38.33 33.29
CA LEU A 21 4.19 -38.29 31.86
C LEU A 21 2.94 -38.09 30.99
N TYR A 22 1.81 -38.70 31.35
CA TYR A 22 0.54 -38.50 30.68
C TYR A 22 0.07 -37.04 30.77
N VAL A 23 0.10 -36.45 31.96
CA VAL A 23 -0.26 -35.04 32.17
C VAL A 23 0.69 -34.12 31.40
N ALA A 24 2.00 -34.40 31.43
CA ALA A 24 2.99 -33.64 30.68
C ALA A 24 2.73 -33.70 29.16
N SER A 25 2.41 -34.88 28.63
CA SER A 25 2.06 -35.07 27.22
C SER A 25 0.81 -34.26 26.83
N LYS A 26 -0.24 -34.30 27.65
CA LYS A 26 -1.47 -33.51 27.39
C LYS A 26 -1.25 -32.00 27.53
N CYS A 27 -0.38 -31.58 28.44
CA CYS A 27 0.02 -30.18 28.55
C CYS A 27 0.76 -29.75 27.28
N TRP A 28 1.72 -30.55 26.83
CA TRP A 28 2.48 -30.31 25.60
C TRP A 28 1.56 -30.23 24.37
N GLU A 29 0.64 -31.19 24.19
CA GLU A 29 -0.34 -31.17 23.09
C GLU A 29 -1.14 -29.86 23.05
N ARG A 30 -1.62 -29.37 24.21
CA ARG A 30 -2.37 -28.11 24.29
C ARG A 30 -1.50 -26.90 23.97
N VAL A 31 -0.28 -26.85 24.49
CA VAL A 31 0.66 -25.76 24.21
C VAL A 31 0.97 -25.71 22.71
N MET A 32 1.20 -26.86 22.09
CA MET A 32 1.48 -26.95 20.66
C MET A 32 0.25 -26.59 19.80
N ASP A 33 -0.96 -27.01 20.18
CA ASP A 33 -2.19 -26.62 19.46
C ASP A 33 -2.44 -25.10 19.53
N VAL A 34 -2.25 -24.50 20.70
CA VAL A 34 -2.36 -23.05 20.87
C VAL A 34 -1.30 -22.32 20.05
N ALA A 35 -0.05 -22.78 20.09
CA ALA A 35 1.04 -22.19 19.33
C ALA A 35 0.77 -22.27 17.81
N ALA A 36 0.29 -23.41 17.31
CA ALA A 36 -0.03 -23.59 15.90
C ALA A 36 -1.16 -22.66 15.44
N LYS A 37 -2.26 -22.57 16.21
CA LYS A 37 -3.40 -21.69 15.87
C LYS A 37 -3.02 -20.22 15.93
N THR A 38 -2.25 -19.84 16.94
CA THR A 38 -1.79 -18.46 17.14
C THR A 38 -0.84 -18.07 16.01
N GLY A 39 0.19 -18.88 15.75
CA GLY A 39 1.14 -18.64 14.68
C GLY A 39 0.49 -18.58 13.29
N TYR A 40 -0.51 -19.42 13.01
CA TYR A 40 -1.27 -19.33 11.76
C TYR A 40 -2.04 -18.00 11.64
N ARG A 41 -2.75 -17.61 12.70
CA ARG A 41 -3.52 -16.35 12.71
C ARG A 41 -2.63 -15.13 12.58
N GLU A 42 -1.52 -15.09 13.32
CA GLU A 42 -0.54 -14.01 13.26
C GLU A 42 0.14 -13.96 11.89
N GLY A 43 0.60 -15.09 11.36
CA GLY A 43 1.21 -15.14 10.03
C GLY A 43 0.28 -14.71 8.89
N MET A 44 -1.02 -15.03 8.98
CA MET A 44 -2.04 -14.54 8.04
C MET A 44 -2.22 -13.02 8.13
N GLN A 45 -2.25 -12.47 9.34
CA GLN A 45 -2.39 -11.03 9.58
C GLN A 45 -1.13 -10.28 9.10
N ASP A 46 0.05 -10.74 9.51
CA ASP A 46 1.34 -10.16 9.13
C ASP A 46 1.52 -10.16 7.61
N GLY A 47 1.10 -11.23 6.93
CA GLY A 47 1.12 -11.32 5.47
C GLY A 47 0.20 -10.29 4.82
N ALA A 48 -1.02 -10.13 5.32
CA ALA A 48 -1.97 -9.15 4.81
C ALA A 48 -1.47 -7.71 5.00
N ASP A 49 -0.95 -7.41 6.20
CA ASP A 49 -0.42 -6.09 6.55
C ASP A 49 0.83 -5.75 5.73
N SER A 50 1.72 -6.73 5.50
CA SER A 50 2.91 -6.56 4.67
C SER A 50 2.56 -6.21 3.22
N VAL A 51 1.59 -6.92 2.62
CA VAL A 51 1.14 -6.62 1.25
C VAL A 51 0.46 -5.25 1.18
N LEU A 52 -0.38 -4.91 2.17
CA LEU A 52 -1.04 -3.61 2.24
C LEU A 52 -0.02 -2.47 2.36
N GLN A 53 0.95 -2.59 3.26
CA GLN A 53 1.97 -1.58 3.49
C GLN A 53 2.83 -1.38 2.25
N ASN A 54 3.26 -2.47 1.60
CA ASN A 54 4.03 -2.38 0.36
C ASN A 54 3.25 -1.68 -0.77
N GLY A 55 1.96 -1.99 -0.91
CA GLY A 55 1.08 -1.29 -1.85
C GLY A 55 0.92 0.20 -1.52
N PHE A 56 0.76 0.53 -0.24
CA PHE A 56 0.68 1.91 0.24
C PHE A 56 1.97 2.68 -0.03
N ASP A 57 3.14 2.11 0.27
CA ASP A 57 4.43 2.77 0.10
C ASP A 57 4.69 3.13 -1.36
N ILE A 58 4.37 2.21 -2.28
CA ILE A 58 4.45 2.45 -3.73
C ILE A 58 3.51 3.59 -4.13
N GLY A 59 2.24 3.51 -3.73
CA GLY A 59 1.25 4.53 -4.06
C GLY A 59 1.57 5.90 -3.47
N PHE A 60 2.10 5.94 -2.24
CA PHE A 60 2.51 7.17 -1.57
C PHE A 60 3.70 7.81 -2.28
N LYS A 61 4.74 7.05 -2.64
CA LYS A 61 5.90 7.57 -3.39
C LYS A 61 5.47 8.22 -4.71
N ASP A 62 4.68 7.50 -5.52
CA ASP A 62 4.24 7.97 -6.84
C ASP A 62 3.26 9.15 -6.73
N GLY A 63 2.31 9.05 -5.80
CA GLY A 63 1.32 10.08 -5.53
C GLY A 63 1.95 11.37 -5.00
N PHE A 64 2.92 11.26 -4.09
CA PHE A 64 3.65 12.41 -3.55
C PHE A 64 4.45 13.12 -4.64
N LYS A 65 5.24 12.38 -5.44
CA LYS A 65 6.00 12.95 -6.56
C LYS A 65 5.08 13.72 -7.51
N THR A 66 3.94 13.13 -7.87
CA THR A 66 2.96 13.76 -8.76
C THR A 66 2.34 15.00 -8.12
N ALA A 67 1.84 14.91 -6.89
CA ALA A 67 1.20 16.02 -6.19
C ALA A 67 2.15 17.20 -5.97
N PHE A 68 3.42 16.92 -5.67
CA PHE A 68 4.46 17.93 -5.54
C PHE A 68 4.68 18.69 -6.85
N MET A 69 4.80 17.97 -7.97
CA MET A 69 4.93 18.58 -9.30
C MET A 69 3.70 19.43 -9.67
N LEU A 70 2.50 18.93 -9.40
CA LEU A 70 1.26 19.70 -9.59
C LEU A 70 1.26 20.97 -8.75
N GLY A 71 1.68 20.89 -7.49
CA GLY A 71 1.80 22.03 -6.58
C GLY A 71 2.74 23.12 -7.12
N ARG A 72 3.86 22.71 -7.74
CA ARG A 72 4.78 23.64 -8.40
C ARG A 72 4.13 24.36 -9.58
N TYR A 73 3.44 23.64 -10.45
CA TYR A 73 2.69 24.27 -11.56
C TYR A 73 1.59 25.21 -11.05
N LYS A 74 0.93 24.87 -9.94
CA LYS A 74 -0.05 25.77 -9.30
C LYS A 74 0.59 27.06 -8.80
N GLY A 75 1.78 26.96 -8.20
CA GLY A 75 2.58 28.12 -7.81
C GLY A 75 2.97 28.98 -9.02
N LEU A 76 3.47 28.36 -10.10
CA LEU A 76 3.83 29.04 -11.34
C LEU A 76 2.64 29.75 -11.99
N ALA A 77 1.46 29.12 -12.00
CA ALA A 77 0.22 29.74 -12.48
C ALA A 77 -0.10 31.05 -11.75
N THR A 78 0.23 31.12 -10.46
CA THR A 78 -0.03 32.30 -9.62
C THR A 78 1.00 33.41 -9.85
N VAL A 79 2.27 33.06 -10.11
CA VAL A 79 3.39 34.03 -10.20
C VAL A 79 3.65 34.51 -11.63
N SER A 80 3.62 33.60 -12.61
CA SER A 80 4.15 33.87 -13.95
C SER A 80 3.18 34.61 -14.87
N MET A 81 1.93 34.84 -14.46
CA MET A 81 0.89 35.35 -15.36
C MET A 81 0.22 36.62 -14.84
N PRO A 82 0.10 37.69 -15.67
CA PRO A 82 -0.71 38.84 -15.31
C PRO A 82 -2.17 38.40 -15.13
N SER A 83 -2.87 39.04 -14.19
CA SER A 83 -4.26 38.76 -13.77
C SER A 83 -5.32 38.82 -14.89
N THR A 84 -4.90 39.03 -16.14
CA THR A 84 -5.73 39.19 -17.34
C THR A 84 -5.62 38.01 -18.31
N LEU A 85 -4.71 37.04 -18.12
CA LEU A 85 -4.67 35.85 -18.97
C LEU A 85 -5.38 34.68 -18.30
N GLU A 86 -6.55 34.33 -18.84
CA GLU A 86 -7.29 33.16 -18.39
C GLU A 86 -6.58 31.88 -18.83
N HIS A 87 -6.40 30.97 -17.87
CA HIS A 87 -5.90 29.64 -18.15
C HIS A 87 -6.98 28.82 -18.89
N PRO A 88 -6.59 27.90 -19.78
CA PRO A 88 -7.51 26.92 -20.34
C PRO A 88 -8.26 26.16 -19.24
N ALA A 89 -9.54 25.88 -19.45
CA ALA A 89 -10.40 25.25 -18.44
C ALA A 89 -9.87 23.90 -17.96
N ASP A 90 -9.23 23.13 -18.85
CA ASP A 90 -8.57 21.86 -18.51
C ASP A 90 -7.40 22.06 -17.55
N VAL A 91 -6.59 23.10 -17.76
CA VAL A 91 -5.46 23.45 -16.87
C VAL A 91 -5.98 23.91 -15.50
N ILE A 92 -7.02 24.73 -15.44
CA ILE A 92 -7.63 25.17 -14.18
C ILE A 92 -8.15 23.97 -13.39
N ALA A 93 -8.87 23.06 -14.05
CA ALA A 93 -9.42 21.87 -13.41
C ALA A 93 -8.33 20.97 -12.80
N ILE A 94 -7.19 20.83 -13.50
CA ILE A 94 -6.02 20.10 -12.99
C ILE A 94 -5.44 20.80 -11.74
N LEU A 95 -5.23 22.12 -11.80
CA LEU A 95 -4.59 22.90 -10.73
C LEU A 95 -5.49 23.08 -9.49
N ASP A 96 -6.81 22.97 -9.63
CA ASP A 96 -7.73 22.97 -8.49
C ASP A 96 -7.58 21.68 -7.65
N LYS A 97 -7.31 20.55 -8.31
CA LYS A 97 -7.26 19.21 -7.70
C LYS A 97 -5.85 18.68 -7.43
N THR A 98 -4.84 19.56 -7.37
CA THR A 98 -3.43 19.19 -7.12
C THR A 98 -3.21 18.24 -5.94
N ARG A 99 -3.95 18.41 -4.83
CA ARG A 99 -3.89 17.54 -3.64
C ARG A 99 -4.27 16.08 -3.89
N ARG A 100 -4.97 15.78 -4.98
CA ARG A 100 -5.34 14.41 -5.36
C ARG A 100 -4.29 13.74 -6.25
N GLY A 101 -3.16 14.40 -6.53
CA GLY A 101 -2.03 13.80 -7.24
C GLY A 101 -2.38 13.24 -8.61
N ALA A 102 -3.29 13.90 -9.34
CA ALA A 102 -3.83 13.37 -10.61
C ALA A 102 -4.33 11.92 -10.45
N CYS A 103 -5.25 11.67 -9.50
CA CYS A 103 -5.79 10.34 -9.26
C CYS A 103 -6.70 9.87 -10.39
N TRP A 104 -6.32 8.77 -11.04
CA TRP A 104 -7.06 8.12 -12.13
C TRP A 104 -8.40 7.55 -11.65
N ILE A 105 -8.42 6.90 -10.47
CA ILE A 105 -9.66 6.37 -9.88
C ILE A 105 -10.68 7.50 -9.70
N CYS A 106 -10.26 8.63 -9.10
CA CYS A 106 -11.14 9.79 -8.96
C CYS A 106 -11.64 10.34 -10.32
N SER A 107 -10.83 10.23 -11.38
CA SER A 107 -11.25 10.63 -12.72
C SER A 107 -12.35 9.71 -13.25
N ILE A 108 -12.24 8.40 -13.06
CA ILE A 108 -13.24 7.42 -13.49
C ILE A 108 -14.54 7.58 -12.69
N GLU A 109 -14.44 7.64 -11.37
CA GLU A 109 -15.61 7.81 -10.47
C GLU A 109 -16.41 9.08 -10.81
N SER A 110 -15.73 10.13 -11.26
CA SER A 110 -16.41 11.37 -11.68
C SER A 110 -17.11 11.27 -13.04
N GLN A 111 -16.77 10.26 -13.85
CA GLN A 111 -17.31 10.06 -15.20
C GLN A 111 -18.39 8.98 -15.26
N SER A 112 -18.45 8.08 -14.29
CA SER A 112 -19.44 7.01 -14.25
C SER A 112 -20.42 7.18 -13.09
N GLU A 113 -21.67 7.50 -13.41
CA GLU A 113 -22.77 7.47 -12.41
C GLU A 113 -23.14 6.03 -11.98
N THR A 114 -22.58 5.00 -12.62
CA THR A 114 -23.06 3.60 -12.50
C THR A 114 -22.01 2.50 -12.57
N SER A 115 -20.70 2.78 -12.71
CA SER A 115 -19.69 1.71 -12.69
C SER A 115 -19.01 1.66 -11.34
N ASN A 116 -19.10 0.51 -10.66
CA ASN A 116 -18.28 0.22 -9.50
C ASN A 116 -16.80 0.53 -9.83
N PRO A 117 -15.99 0.94 -8.83
CA PRO A 117 -14.55 0.97 -8.99
C PRO A 117 -14.06 -0.36 -9.60
N PRO A 118 -12.88 -0.41 -10.22
CA PRO A 118 -12.28 -1.66 -10.65
C PRO A 118 -11.89 -2.53 -9.43
N GLU A 119 -12.89 -3.06 -8.72
CA GLU A 119 -12.77 -3.87 -7.50
C GLU A 119 -12.09 -5.21 -7.78
N THR A 120 -12.10 -5.66 -9.04
CA THR A 120 -11.51 -6.94 -9.47
C THR A 120 -10.23 -6.78 -10.28
N ALA A 121 -9.76 -5.56 -10.57
CA ALA A 121 -8.55 -5.38 -11.35
C ALA A 121 -7.30 -5.65 -10.50
N PRO A 122 -6.25 -6.26 -11.08
CA PRO A 122 -5.01 -6.48 -10.38
C PRO A 122 -4.33 -5.15 -10.02
N PHE A 123 -3.69 -5.09 -8.85
CA PHE A 123 -3.00 -3.89 -8.35
C PHE A 123 -2.03 -3.29 -9.38
N SER A 124 -1.30 -4.14 -10.12
CA SER A 124 -0.35 -3.70 -11.14
C SER A 124 -0.99 -2.93 -12.30
N GLU A 125 -2.22 -3.28 -12.67
CA GLU A 125 -2.96 -2.61 -13.73
C GLU A 125 -3.40 -1.23 -13.25
N ILE A 126 -3.99 -1.14 -12.06
CA ILE A 126 -4.37 0.12 -11.43
C ILE A 126 -3.17 1.05 -11.27
N LEU A 127 -2.03 0.51 -10.85
CA LEU A 127 -0.79 1.27 -10.70
C LEU A 127 -0.29 1.81 -12.04
N ASN A 128 -0.33 1.00 -13.10
CA ASN A 128 0.07 1.44 -14.44
C ASN A 128 -0.87 2.51 -15.00
N GLU A 129 -2.18 2.34 -14.84
CA GLU A 129 -3.16 3.35 -15.25
C GLU A 129 -2.99 4.67 -14.50
N GLN A 130 -2.75 4.60 -13.19
CA GLN A 130 -2.44 5.77 -12.37
C GLN A 130 -1.18 6.51 -12.88
N ARG A 131 -0.10 5.77 -13.18
CA ARG A 131 1.15 6.34 -13.70
C ARG A 131 1.00 6.94 -15.10
N MET A 132 0.26 6.26 -15.97
CA MET A 132 -0.01 6.75 -17.32
C MET A 132 -0.84 8.04 -17.27
N HIS A 133 -1.88 8.05 -16.44
CA HIS A 133 -2.74 9.21 -16.25
C HIS A 133 -2.00 10.40 -15.65
N SER A 134 -1.20 10.18 -14.59
CA SER A 134 -0.40 11.24 -13.98
C SER A 134 0.62 11.82 -14.95
N THR A 135 1.34 10.96 -15.69
CA THR A 135 2.30 11.39 -16.71
C THR A 135 1.63 12.26 -17.77
N LYS A 136 0.48 11.83 -18.29
CA LYS A 136 -0.28 12.61 -19.29
C LYS A 136 -0.66 13.99 -18.77
N ILE A 137 -1.11 14.10 -17.51
CA ILE A 137 -1.47 15.38 -16.88
C ILE A 137 -0.24 16.26 -16.71
N ILE A 138 0.88 15.71 -16.23
CA ILE A 138 2.12 16.47 -16.05
C ILE A 138 2.68 16.95 -17.39
N SER A 139 2.70 16.10 -18.42
CA SER A 139 3.11 16.48 -19.77
C SER A 139 2.25 17.62 -20.32
N ARG A 140 0.92 17.55 -20.13
CA ARG A 140 0.00 18.60 -20.56
C ARG A 140 0.32 19.95 -19.90
N LEU A 141 0.62 19.96 -18.60
CA LEU A 141 1.03 21.17 -17.88
C LEU A 141 2.40 21.66 -18.36
N CYS A 142 3.35 20.76 -18.54
CA CYS A 142 4.68 21.09 -19.05
C CYS A 142 4.59 21.80 -20.41
N GLU A 143 3.84 21.23 -21.37
CA GLU A 143 3.62 21.84 -22.68
C GLU A 143 2.97 23.23 -22.60
N TYR A 144 2.03 23.41 -21.66
CA TYR A 144 1.36 24.69 -21.46
C TYR A 144 2.30 25.76 -20.85
N PHE A 145 3.07 25.40 -19.83
CA PHE A 145 3.93 26.35 -19.12
C PHE A 145 5.30 26.58 -19.79
N LYS A 146 5.80 25.64 -20.61
CA LYS A 146 7.08 25.78 -21.33
C LYS A 146 7.21 27.10 -22.13
N PRO A 147 6.25 27.51 -22.98
CA PRO A 147 6.34 28.78 -23.70
C PRO A 147 6.16 30.00 -22.79
N VAL A 148 5.44 29.87 -21.67
CA VAL A 148 5.24 30.95 -20.69
C VAL A 148 6.56 31.25 -19.98
N LEU A 149 7.22 30.23 -19.48
CA LEU A 149 8.46 30.36 -18.71
C LEU A 149 9.63 30.83 -19.58
N LYS A 150 9.70 30.37 -20.83
CA LYS A 150 10.69 30.85 -21.81
C LYS A 150 10.59 32.36 -22.08
N LYS A 151 9.37 32.94 -22.02
CA LYS A 151 9.17 34.39 -22.16
C LYS A 151 9.58 35.18 -20.92
N SER A 152 9.60 34.53 -19.76
CA SER A 152 9.91 35.13 -18.46
C SER A 152 11.36 34.91 -18.00
N GLU A 153 12.23 34.33 -18.84
CA GLU A 153 13.63 33.98 -18.53
C GLU A 153 13.79 33.09 -17.27
N ILE A 154 12.75 32.30 -16.92
CA ILE A 154 12.82 31.36 -15.80
C ILE A 154 13.35 30.02 -16.33
N ASP A 155 14.45 29.56 -15.75
CA ASP A 155 15.09 28.29 -16.12
C ASP A 155 14.24 27.07 -15.75
N LEU A 156 14.15 26.12 -16.68
CA LEU A 156 13.29 24.94 -16.63
C LEU A 156 13.96 23.72 -15.96
N ASP A 157 15.28 23.78 -15.71
CA ASP A 157 16.05 22.68 -15.10
C ASP A 157 15.51 22.26 -13.72
N PHE A 158 14.70 23.11 -13.08
CA PHE A 158 14.01 22.76 -11.84
C PHE A 158 12.91 21.69 -12.06
N LEU A 159 12.26 21.59 -13.22
CA LEU A 159 11.12 20.68 -13.45
C LEU A 159 11.54 19.24 -13.78
N ASP A 160 12.76 19.03 -14.24
CA ASP A 160 13.28 17.72 -14.69
C ASP A 160 14.00 16.93 -13.58
N THR A 161 14.21 17.52 -12.39
CA THR A 161 15.10 16.97 -11.34
C THR A 161 14.50 15.94 -10.38
N LEU A 162 13.34 15.33 -10.70
CA LEU A 162 12.77 14.25 -9.85
C LEU A 162 12.78 12.86 -10.51
N ASP A 163 13.36 12.73 -11.70
CA ASP A 163 13.54 11.43 -12.37
C ASP A 163 14.84 10.70 -11.98
N THR A 164 15.66 11.30 -11.11
CA THR A 164 16.93 10.73 -10.63
C THR A 164 16.92 10.64 -9.10
N GLU A 165 16.24 9.63 -8.55
CA GLU A 165 16.59 8.90 -7.30
C GLU A 165 15.61 7.74 -7.02
#